data_AF-A0A141RPS6-F1
#
_entry.id   AF-A0A141RPS6-F1
#
_cell.length_a   1.000
_cell.length_b   1.000
_cell.length_c   1.000
_cell.angle_alpha   90.00
_cell.angle_beta   90.00
_cell.angle_gamma   90.00
#
_symmetry.space_group_name_H-M   'P 1'
#
loop_
_entity.id
_entity.type
_entity.pdbx_description
1 polymer ?
#
loop_
_entity_poly.entity_id
_entity_poly.type
_entity_poly.pdbx_seq_one_letter_code
_entity_poly.pdbx_strand_id
1 'polypeptide(L)'
;MGVSFNIMCPNSSIYSDEKSRVLVDKTKSGKVRPWREKKIANVDYFELLHILEFKKAERVKDCAEILEYKQNRETGERKLYRVWFCKSRLCPMCN
;
A
#
# COMPACT_ATOMS: atom_id res chain seq x y z
N MET A 1 43.58 -12.96 -25.15
CA MET A 1 44.09 -13.67 -23.96
C MET A 1 44.68 -12.59 -23.06
N GLY A 2 43.87 -11.90 -22.26
CA GLY A 2 43.39 -12.35 -20.96
C GLY A 2 43.93 -11.35 -19.94
N VAL A 3 43.17 -10.30 -19.65
CA VAL A 3 43.50 -9.37 -18.57
C VAL A 3 42.81 -9.88 -17.31
N SER A 4 43.61 -10.31 -16.35
CA SER A 4 43.18 -10.61 -15.00
C SER A 4 42.71 -9.31 -14.33
N PHE A 5 41.43 -9.25 -13.96
CA PHE A 5 40.95 -8.37 -12.90
C PHE A 5 40.45 -9.25 -11.75
N ASN A 6 41.26 -9.36 -10.71
CA ASN A 6 40.76 -9.74 -9.38
C ASN A 6 40.07 -8.50 -8.79
N ILE A 7 38.75 -8.54 -8.64
CA ILE A 7 38.08 -7.78 -7.59
C ILE A 7 37.34 -8.79 -6.72
N MET A 8 37.85 -8.88 -5.50
CA MET A 8 37.39 -9.66 -4.38
C MET A 8 36.05 -9.13 -3.85
N CYS A 9 35.26 -10.10 -3.38
CA CYS A 9 34.21 -10.05 -2.38
C CYS A 9 32.76 -9.78 -2.83
N PRO A 10 31.85 -10.74 -2.54
CA PRO A 10 30.40 -10.60 -2.60
C PRO A 10 29.88 -10.05 -1.27
N ASN A 11 29.09 -8.99 -1.30
CA ASN A 11 28.24 -8.49 -0.21
C ASN A 11 27.68 -7.15 -0.71
N SER A 12 26.45 -6.74 -0.45
CA SER A 12 25.53 -7.08 0.62
C SER A 12 24.22 -6.34 0.30
N SER A 13 23.10 -6.86 0.79
CA SER A 13 21.88 -6.08 1.06
C SER A 13 21.29 -5.26 -0.10
N ILE A 14 20.55 -5.90 -1.01
CA ILE A 14 19.46 -5.21 -1.72
C ILE A 14 18.12 -5.33 -0.94
N TYR A 15 18.09 -6.12 0.14
CA TYR A 15 16.83 -6.53 0.79
C TYR A 15 16.43 -5.73 2.05
N SER A 16 16.88 -4.49 2.22
CA SER A 16 16.62 -3.75 3.48
C SER A 16 16.20 -2.29 3.36
N ASP A 17 15.64 -1.83 2.23
CA ASP A 17 15.13 -0.45 2.15
C ASP A 17 13.64 -0.30 1.76
N GLU A 18 12.98 -1.28 1.14
CA GLU A 18 11.55 -1.09 0.79
C GLU A 18 10.63 -0.95 2.01
N LYS A 19 10.87 -1.74 3.07
CA LYS A 19 10.11 -1.62 4.32
C LYS A 19 10.29 -0.27 5.01
N SER A 20 11.41 0.42 4.77
CA SER A 20 11.70 1.75 5.33
C SER A 20 10.80 2.84 4.73
N ARG A 21 10.12 2.56 3.59
CA ARG A 21 9.32 3.53 2.81
C ARG A 21 7.82 3.39 3.04
N VAL A 22 7.34 2.25 3.55
CA VAL A 22 5.91 1.98 3.75
C VAL A 22 5.34 2.75 4.95
N LEU A 23 4.16 3.35 4.78
CA LEU A 23 3.42 4.00 5.86
C LEU A 23 2.92 2.98 6.89
N VAL A 24 3.30 3.15 8.16
CA VAL A 24 2.75 2.40 9.29
C VAL A 24 1.69 3.26 9.99
N ASP A 25 0.44 3.12 9.54
CA ASP A 25 -0.70 3.88 10.09
C ASP A 25 -1.30 3.15 11.29
N LYS A 26 -1.39 3.85 12.43
CA LYS A 26 -1.88 3.31 13.70
C LYS A 26 -3.08 4.11 14.20
N THR A 27 -4.04 3.43 14.83
CA THR A 27 -5.16 4.07 15.52
C THR A 27 -4.68 4.81 16.77
N LYS A 28 -5.57 5.61 17.38
CA LYS A 28 -5.31 6.26 18.69
C LYS A 28 -4.95 5.25 19.80
N SER A 29 -5.41 4.00 19.68
CA SER A 29 -5.08 2.90 20.61
C SER A 29 -3.82 2.13 20.23
N GLY A 30 -3.09 2.54 19.18
CA GLY A 30 -1.84 1.93 18.74
C GLY A 30 -1.98 0.72 17.81
N LYS A 31 -3.21 0.28 17.48
CA LYS A 31 -3.42 -0.83 16.54
C LYS A 31 -3.10 -0.39 15.12
N VAL A 32 -2.34 -1.20 14.38
CA VAL A 32 -2.05 -0.95 12.96
C VAL A 32 -3.33 -1.10 12.14
N ARG A 33 -3.59 -0.14 11.24
CA ARG A 33 -4.73 -0.26 10.32
C ARG A 33 -4.44 -1.33 9.26
N PRO A 34 -5.35 -2.29 9.05
CA PRO A 34 -5.15 -3.41 8.13
C PRO A 34 -5.43 -3.01 6.68
N TRP A 35 -4.68 -2.05 6.14
CA TRP A 35 -4.90 -1.50 4.80
C TRP A 35 -4.77 -2.58 3.71
N ARG A 36 -3.81 -3.50 3.87
CA ARG A 36 -3.58 -4.59 2.92
C ARG A 36 -4.77 -5.54 2.88
N GLU A 37 -5.22 -6.00 4.04
CA GLU A 37 -6.35 -6.92 4.16
C GLU A 37 -7.64 -6.28 3.64
N LYS A 38 -7.86 -5.00 3.93
CA LYS A 38 -8.99 -4.24 3.40
C LYS A 38 -8.92 -4.09 1.87
N LYS A 39 -7.74 -3.88 1.29
CA LYS A 39 -7.58 -3.76 -0.16
C LYS A 39 -7.81 -5.10 -0.86
N ILE A 40 -7.32 -6.21 -0.30
CA ILE A 40 -7.61 -7.57 -0.81
C ILE A 40 -9.13 -7.82 -0.81
N ALA A 41 -9.80 -7.64 0.34
CA ALA A 41 -11.25 -7.81 0.41
C ALA A 41 -12.02 -6.83 -0.51
N ASN A 42 -11.45 -5.66 -0.80
CA ASN A 42 -12.00 -4.73 -1.77
C ASN A 42 -11.91 -5.23 -3.21
N VAL A 43 -10.84 -5.94 -3.59
CA VAL A 43 -10.73 -6.60 -4.90
C VAL A 43 -11.78 -7.72 -5.00
N ASP A 44 -11.90 -8.57 -3.98
CA ASP A 44 -12.92 -9.63 -3.95
C ASP A 44 -14.34 -9.07 -4.13
N TYR A 45 -14.64 -7.97 -3.42
CA TYR A 45 -15.93 -7.29 -3.54
C TYR A 45 -16.11 -6.63 -4.92
N PHE A 46 -15.04 -6.09 -5.52
CA PHE A 46 -15.09 -5.60 -6.89
C PHE A 46 -15.44 -6.73 -7.87
N GLU A 47 -14.78 -7.89 -7.77
CA GLU A 47 -15.02 -9.03 -8.66
C GLU A 47 -16.48 -9.48 -8.61
N LEU A 48 -17.05 -9.59 -7.41
CA LEU A 48 -18.48 -9.90 -7.24
C LEU A 48 -19.38 -8.86 -7.92
N LEU A 49 -19.09 -7.57 -7.73
CA LEU A 49 -19.88 -6.50 -8.36
C LEU A 49 -19.74 -6.50 -9.88
N HIS A 50 -18.56 -6.83 -10.39
CA HIS A 50 -18.27 -6.87 -11.81
C HIS A 50 -19.00 -8.04 -12.49
N ILE A 51 -18.98 -9.24 -11.89
CA ILE A 51 -19.73 -10.41 -12.37
C ILE A 51 -21.24 -10.15 -12.40
N LEU A 52 -21.75 -9.43 -11.41
CA LEU A 52 -23.16 -9.04 -11.33
C LEU A 52 -23.51 -7.77 -12.12
N GLU A 53 -22.56 -7.24 -12.90
CA GLU A 53 -22.72 -6.06 -13.76
C GLU A 53 -23.21 -4.78 -13.03
N PHE A 54 -22.84 -4.62 -11.76
CA PHE A 54 -23.16 -3.39 -11.04
C PHE A 54 -22.31 -2.22 -11.54
N LYS A 55 -22.97 -1.13 -11.95
CA LYS A 55 -22.33 0.13 -12.40
C LYS A 55 -21.26 0.70 -11.45
N LYS A 56 -21.32 0.39 -10.16
CA LYS A 56 -20.37 0.88 -9.15
C LYS A 56 -19.06 0.07 -9.08
N ALA A 57 -18.94 -1.05 -9.81
CA ALA A 57 -17.80 -1.96 -9.74
C ALA A 57 -16.47 -1.22 -9.99
N GLU A 58 -16.35 -0.49 -11.10
CA GLU A 58 -15.10 0.23 -11.43
C GLU A 58 -14.71 1.25 -10.35
N ARG A 59 -15.66 2.01 -9.82
CA ARG A 59 -15.36 2.95 -8.72
C ARG A 59 -14.94 2.23 -7.43
N VAL A 60 -15.43 1.00 -7.19
CA VAL A 60 -15.02 0.18 -6.06
C VAL A 60 -13.61 -0.39 -6.26
N LYS A 61 -13.25 -0.77 -7.49
CA LYS A 61 -11.89 -1.22 -7.87
C LYS A 61 -10.85 -0.15 -7.54
N ASP A 62 -11.11 1.09 -7.95
CA ASP A 62 -10.20 2.23 -7.79
C ASP A 62 -10.19 2.81 -6.36
N CYS A 63 -10.95 2.20 -5.44
CA CYS A 63 -11.06 2.69 -4.07
C CYS A 63 -9.72 2.60 -3.36
N ALA A 64 -9.23 3.75 -2.88
CA ALA A 64 -7.97 3.89 -2.16
C ALA A 64 -6.79 3.23 -2.90
N GLU A 65 -6.75 3.40 -4.23
CA GLU A 65 -5.65 2.93 -5.08
C GLU A 65 -4.34 3.66 -4.77
N ILE A 66 -4.42 4.98 -4.51
CA ILE A 66 -3.29 5.82 -4.17
C ILE A 66 -3.50 6.43 -2.78
N LEU A 67 -2.48 6.30 -1.95
CA LEU A 67 -2.41 6.92 -0.63
C LEU A 67 -1.22 7.86 -0.59
N GLU A 68 -1.47 9.11 -0.23
CA GLU A 68 -0.45 10.11 -0.05
C GLU A 68 -0.17 10.28 1.44
N TYR A 69 1.11 10.30 1.82
CA TYR A 69 1.56 10.62 3.16
C TYR A 69 2.55 11.78 3.14
N LYS A 70 2.57 12.54 4.23
CA LYS A 70 3.62 13.53 4.49
C LYS A 70 4.65 12.91 5.41
N GLN A 71 5.93 13.17 5.12
CA GLN A 71 7.04 12.78 5.98
C GLN A 71 7.53 14.00 6.75
N ASN A 72 7.67 13.86 8.07
CA ASN A 72 8.33 14.84 8.91
C ASN A 72 9.84 14.80 8.63
N ARG A 73 10.44 15.97 8.35
CA ARG A 73 11.86 16.08 7.99
C ARG A 73 12.80 15.81 9.16
N GLU A 74 12.36 16.09 10.39
CA GLU A 74 13.17 15.95 11.60
C GLU A 74 13.05 14.55 12.20
N THR A 75 11.81 14.06 12.36
CA THR A 75 11.54 12.77 13.00
C THR A 75 11.50 11.60 12.03
N GLY A 76 11.40 11.86 10.72
CA GLY A 76 11.20 10.85 9.69
C GLY A 76 9.80 10.21 9.69
N GLU A 77 8.92 10.60 10.61
CA GLU A 77 7.59 10.02 10.77
C GLU A 77 6.71 10.30 9.55
N ARG A 78 5.95 9.30 9.13
CA ARG A 78 4.99 9.42 8.03
C ARG A 78 3.58 9.45 8.56
N LYS A 79 2.79 10.40 8.08
CA LYS A 79 1.37 10.52 8.41
C LYS A 79 0.55 10.54 7.14
N LEU A 80 -0.51 9.72 7.10
CA LEU A 80 -1.48 9.74 6.02
C LEU A 80 -1.99 11.17 5.84
N TYR A 81 -1.92 11.67 4.61
CA TYR A 81 -2.34 13.00 4.23
C TYR A 81 -3.62 12.98 3.41
N ARG A 82 -3.68 12.12 2.40
CA ARG A 82 -4.82 12.07 1.47
C ARG A 82 -5.02 10.67 0.91
N VAL A 83 -6.29 10.32 0.72
CA VAL A 83 -6.75 9.07 0.12
C VAL A 83 -8.14 9.32 -0.48
N TRP A 84 -8.48 8.59 -1.54
CA TRP A 84 -9.77 8.70 -2.23
C TRP A 84 -10.59 7.43 -2.05
N PHE A 85 -11.71 7.56 -1.35
CA PHE A 85 -12.63 6.45 -1.10
C PHE A 85 -13.83 6.50 -2.05
N CYS A 86 -14.30 5.33 -2.46
CA CYS A 86 -15.52 5.21 -3.26
C CYS A 86 -16.79 5.48 -2.44
N LYS A 87 -16.76 5.50 -1.11
CA LYS A 87 -17.92 5.71 -0.23
C LYS A 87 -19.06 4.69 -0.44
N SER A 88 -18.78 3.51 -1.00
CA SER A 88 -19.78 2.45 -1.11
C SER A 88 -19.96 1.78 0.25
N ARG A 89 -21.22 1.61 0.69
CA ARG A 89 -21.57 1.08 2.02
C ARG A 89 -20.96 -0.28 2.35
N LEU A 90 -20.66 -1.12 1.36
CA LEU A 90 -20.07 -2.45 1.56
C LEU A 90 -18.61 -2.54 1.12
N CYS A 91 -17.98 -1.43 0.68
CA CYS A 91 -16.58 -1.46 0.29
C CYS A 91 -15.69 -1.58 1.54
N PRO A 92 -14.84 -2.63 1.64
CA PRO A 92 -13.97 -2.83 2.80
C PRO A 92 -12.95 -1.72 3.04
N MET A 93 -12.56 -0.97 2.00
CA MET A 93 -11.69 0.21 2.17
C MET A 93 -12.43 1.38 2.81
N CYS A 94 -13.76 1.49 2.66
CA CYS A 94 -14.57 2.59 3.18
C CYS A 94 -15.10 2.36 4.59
N ASN A 95 -15.16 1.10 5.05
CA ASN A 95 -15.64 0.68 6.37
C ASN A 95 -14.48 0.22 7.24
#